data_AF-A0AA35KZJ5-F1
#
_entry.id   AF-A0AA35KZJ5-F1
#
_cell.length_a   1.000
_cell.length_b   1.000
_cell.length_c   1.000
_cell.angle_alpha   90.00
_cell.angle_beta   90.00
_cell.angle_gamma   90.00
#
_symmetry.space_group_name_H-M   'P 1'
#
loop_
_entity.id
_entity.type
_entity.pdbx_description
1 polymer ?
#
loop_
_entity_poly.entity_id
_entity_poly.type
_entity_poly.pdbx_seq_one_letter_code
_entity_poly.pdbx_strand_id
1 'polypeptide(L)'
;MELIWSSGAVNGRFLLRAEGKLSEARECFACSIDVTHAMACEVIKAARARGIDCIVAPYEADAQLAYLNKTGLVEARITEDSDRLAFECKKRTEFSVQSFYSLCKPNQAAAGKEVQKNSKRPQTNPR
;
A
#
# COMPACT_ATOMS: atom_id res chain seq x y z
N MET A 1 -5.63 27.16 17.53
CA MET A 1 -4.48 27.10 16.60
C MET A 1 -3.29 27.66 17.34
N GLU A 2 -2.15 26.98 17.24
CA GLU A 2 -0.87 27.19 17.94
C GLU A 2 -0.65 26.35 19.23
N LEU A 3 0.33 25.44 19.11
CA LEU A 3 1.31 25.05 20.13
C LEU A 3 0.92 24.08 21.26
N ILE A 4 0.61 22.81 20.94
CA ILE A 4 0.83 21.67 21.87
C ILE A 4 1.25 20.38 21.11
N TRP A 5 2.21 20.48 20.20
CA TRP A 5 3.05 19.31 19.87
C TRP A 5 4.44 19.64 20.38
N SER A 6 4.59 19.48 21.70
CA SER A 6 5.81 19.78 22.44
C SER A 6 7.04 19.18 21.77
N SER A 7 8.04 20.05 21.57
CA SER A 7 9.43 19.74 21.19
C SER A 7 10.15 18.71 22.08
N GLY A 8 9.46 18.08 23.05
CA GLY A 8 9.98 17.00 23.90
C GLY A 8 10.01 15.63 23.21
N ALA A 9 9.06 15.32 22.32
CA ALA A 9 8.95 13.99 21.70
C ALA A 9 10.01 13.73 20.61
N VAL A 10 10.46 14.78 19.93
CA VAL A 10 11.55 14.69 18.94
C VAL A 10 12.88 14.37 19.60
N ASN A 11 13.18 15.00 20.74
CA ASN A 11 14.44 14.79 21.47
C ASN A 11 14.46 13.44 22.21
N GLY A 12 13.32 12.98 22.74
CA GLY A 12 13.24 11.73 23.51
C GLY A 12 13.76 10.49 22.78
N ARG A 13 13.55 10.40 21.46
CA ARG A 13 13.98 9.24 20.66
C ARG A 13 15.48 9.16 20.42
N PHE A 14 16.09 10.32 20.17
CA PHE A 14 17.55 10.42 20.02
C PHE A 14 18.23 10.16 21.37
N LEU A 15 17.62 10.59 22.47
CA LEU A 15 18.09 10.31 23.83
C LEU A 15 18.01 8.81 24.16
N LEU A 16 16.89 8.13 23.91
CA LEU A 16 16.75 6.68 24.12
C LEU A 16 17.77 5.88 23.30
N ARG A 17 18.08 6.34 22.09
CA ARG A 17 19.14 5.75 21.26
C ARG A 17 20.53 5.98 21.85
N ALA A 18 20.81 7.17 22.39
CA ALA A 18 22.07 7.49 23.05
C ALA A 18 22.26 6.72 24.38
N GLU A 19 21.16 6.43 25.09
CA GLU A 19 21.14 5.58 26.29
C GLU A 19 21.27 4.06 26.00
N GLY A 20 21.33 3.65 24.73
CA GLY A 20 21.47 2.25 24.33
C GLY A 20 20.16 1.44 24.32
N LYS A 21 19.01 2.06 24.60
CA LYS A 21 17.68 1.42 24.58
C LYS A 21 17.11 1.37 23.15
N LEU A 22 17.73 0.55 22.31
CA LEU A 22 17.44 0.52 20.88
C LEU A 22 16.02 0.07 20.54
N SER A 23 15.42 -0.81 21.34
CA SER A 23 14.05 -1.33 21.11
C SER A 23 13.00 -0.22 21.28
N GLU A 24 13.02 0.46 22.42
CA GLU A 24 12.11 1.57 22.73
C GLU A 24 12.30 2.75 21.76
N ALA A 25 13.56 3.06 21.41
CA ALA A 25 13.86 4.07 20.42
C ALA A 25 13.25 3.72 19.05
N ARG A 26 13.34 2.47 18.61
CA ARG A 26 12.76 2.00 17.33
C ARG A 26 11.24 2.12 17.31
N GLU A 27 10.55 1.69 18.37
CA GLU A 27 9.10 1.83 18.48
C GLU A 27 8.69 3.28 18.39
N CYS A 28 9.38 4.14 19.15
CA CYS A 28 9.10 5.56 19.10
C CYS A 28 9.39 6.14 17.71
N PHE A 29 10.47 5.74 17.01
CA PHE A 29 10.73 6.19 15.65
C PHE A 29 9.61 5.77 14.69
N ALA A 30 9.13 4.53 14.79
CA ALA A 30 8.02 4.03 13.98
C ALA A 30 6.73 4.86 14.19
N CYS A 31 6.45 5.26 15.44
CA CYS A 31 5.25 6.03 15.79
C CYS A 31 5.29 7.52 15.45
N SER A 32 6.38 8.08 14.89
CA SER A 32 6.28 9.43 14.28
C SER A 32 7.03 9.56 12.99
N ILE A 33 6.82 8.55 12.14
CA ILE A 33 7.07 8.71 10.72
C ILE A 33 5.98 9.64 10.18
N ASP A 34 6.39 10.72 9.54
CA ASP A 34 5.51 11.53 8.70
C ASP A 34 5.66 11.07 7.24
N VAL A 35 4.54 10.87 6.56
CA VAL A 35 4.52 10.38 5.17
C VAL A 35 4.53 11.57 4.23
N THR A 36 5.67 11.82 3.61
CA THR A 36 5.85 12.97 2.73
C THR A 36 5.30 12.73 1.32
N HIS A 37 4.97 13.83 0.63
CA HIS A 37 4.57 13.80 -0.78
C HIS A 37 5.65 13.19 -1.70
N ALA A 38 6.94 13.38 -1.37
CA ALA A 38 8.02 12.78 -2.13
C ALA A 38 7.99 11.24 -2.05
N MET A 39 7.73 10.69 -0.85
CA MET A 39 7.57 9.25 -0.67
C MET A 39 6.39 8.72 -1.49
N ALA A 40 5.24 9.40 -1.44
CA ALA A 40 4.07 9.03 -2.24
C ALA A 40 4.36 9.08 -3.75
N CYS A 41 5.12 10.08 -4.22
CA CYS A 41 5.49 10.22 -5.62
C CYS A 41 6.30 9.01 -6.13
N GLU A 42 7.25 8.51 -5.34
CA GLU A 42 8.03 7.32 -5.70
C GLU A 42 7.15 6.06 -5.81
N VAL A 43 6.18 5.90 -4.92
CA VAL A 43 5.19 4.81 -5.01
C VAL A 43 4.35 4.93 -6.28
N ILE A 44 3.86 6.13 -6.61
CA ILE A 44 3.08 6.39 -7.82
C ILE A 44 3.88 6.05 -9.08
N LYS A 45 5.16 6.46 -9.14
CA LYS A 45 6.05 6.12 -10.28
C LYS A 45 6.18 4.60 -10.43
N ALA A 46 6.45 3.91 -9.33
CA ALA A 46 6.60 2.46 -9.32
C ALA A 46 5.30 1.71 -9.72
N ALA A 47 4.14 2.22 -9.31
CA ALA A 47 2.83 1.67 -9.67
C ALA A 47 2.51 1.90 -11.15
N ARG A 48 2.70 3.12 -11.65
CA ARG A 48 2.49 3.46 -13.08
C ARG A 48 3.41 2.67 -14.00
N ALA A 49 4.65 2.39 -13.58
CA ALA A 49 5.57 1.52 -14.33
C ALA A 49 5.04 0.08 -14.48
N ARG A 50 4.09 -0.35 -13.63
CA ARG A 50 3.41 -1.65 -13.71
C ARG A 50 2.04 -1.56 -14.41
N GLY A 51 1.70 -0.41 -14.99
CA GLY A 51 0.40 -0.19 -15.63
C GLY A 51 -0.76 0.01 -14.65
N ILE A 52 -0.47 0.39 -13.40
CA ILE A 52 -1.49 0.65 -12.38
C ILE A 52 -1.82 2.15 -12.37
N ASP A 53 -3.09 2.47 -12.55
CA ASP A 53 -3.58 3.85 -12.50
C ASP A 53 -3.49 4.43 -11.09
N CYS A 54 -3.01 5.68 -11.02
CA CYS A 54 -2.81 6.39 -9.76
C CYS A 54 -3.40 7.80 -9.84
N ILE A 55 -4.33 8.11 -8.94
CA ILE A 55 -4.99 9.40 -8.80
C ILE A 55 -4.61 9.99 -7.43
N VAL A 56 -4.23 11.26 -7.42
CA VAL A 56 -3.99 12.01 -6.17
C VAL A 56 -5.26 12.80 -5.87
N ALA A 57 -5.82 12.61 -4.67
CA ALA A 57 -6.99 13.37 -4.24
C ALA A 57 -6.63 14.86 -4.06
N PRO A 58 -7.58 15.79 -4.30
CA PRO A 58 -7.34 17.21 -4.05
C PRO A 58 -7.16 17.52 -2.56
N TYR A 59 -7.73 16.68 -1.68
CA TYR A 59 -7.65 16.80 -0.22
C TYR A 59 -7.53 15.40 0.39
N GLU A 60 -8.64 14.83 0.88
CA GLU A 60 -8.66 13.54 1.55
C GLU A 60 -8.83 12.37 0.57
N ALA A 61 -7.96 11.36 0.69
CA ALA A 61 -8.03 10.15 -0.12
C ALA A 61 -9.37 9.42 0.04
N ASP A 62 -9.92 9.39 1.25
CA ASP A 62 -11.13 8.64 1.50
C ASP A 62 -12.39 9.31 0.97
N ALA A 63 -12.41 10.65 0.91
CA ALA A 63 -13.46 11.38 0.21
C ALA A 63 -13.42 11.08 -1.29
N GLN A 64 -12.21 11.02 -1.89
CA GLN A 64 -12.03 10.64 -3.28
C GLN A 64 -12.47 9.20 -3.55
N LEU A 65 -12.08 8.26 -2.69
CA LEU A 65 -12.50 6.86 -2.78
C LEU A 65 -14.03 6.72 -2.66
N ALA A 66 -14.66 7.44 -1.73
CA ALA A 66 -16.12 7.47 -1.58
C ALA A 66 -16.82 8.02 -2.83
N TYR A 67 -16.27 9.06 -3.46
CA TYR A 67 -16.78 9.60 -4.71
C TYR A 67 -16.67 8.60 -5.86
N LEU A 68 -15.50 8.01 -6.09
CA LEU A 68 -15.28 7.00 -7.15
C LEU A 68 -16.20 5.79 -6.98
N ASN A 69 -16.43 5.41 -5.73
CA ASN A 69 -17.42 4.41 -5.39
C ASN A 69 -18.80 4.96 -5.81
N LYS A 70 -19.32 6.03 -5.23
CA LYS A 70 -20.64 6.60 -5.55
C LYS A 70 -20.94 6.77 -7.06
N THR A 71 -19.96 7.15 -7.88
CA THR A 71 -20.12 7.33 -9.33
C THR A 71 -20.11 6.05 -10.17
N GLY A 72 -19.79 4.90 -9.58
CA GLY A 72 -19.77 3.63 -10.32
C GLY A 72 -18.42 3.28 -10.95
N LEU A 73 -17.36 4.05 -10.68
CA LEU A 73 -16.04 3.85 -11.30
C LEU A 73 -15.24 2.71 -10.65
N VAL A 74 -15.55 2.36 -9.39
CA VAL A 74 -14.93 1.24 -8.67
C VAL A 74 -15.98 0.34 -8.03
N GLU A 75 -15.74 -0.97 -8.07
CA GLU A 75 -16.64 -1.97 -7.47
C GLU A 75 -16.38 -2.18 -5.98
N ALA A 76 -15.11 -2.05 -5.56
CA ALA A 76 -14.70 -2.24 -4.18
C ALA A 76 -13.65 -1.21 -3.76
N ARG A 77 -13.58 -0.96 -2.46
CA ARG A 77 -12.54 -0.11 -1.84
C ARG A 77 -11.74 -0.95 -0.86
N ILE A 78 -10.42 -0.77 -0.88
CA ILE A 78 -9.51 -1.43 0.05
C ILE A 78 -8.91 -0.32 0.92
N THR A 79 -9.16 -0.37 2.21
CA THR A 79 -8.60 0.55 3.20
C THR A 79 -8.47 -0.14 4.55
N GLU A 80 -7.51 0.29 5.37
CA GLU A 80 -7.41 -0.12 6.78
C GLU A 80 -8.13 0.86 7.70
N ASP A 81 -8.50 2.04 7.21
CA ASP A 81 -9.18 3.08 8.00
C ASP A 81 -10.59 2.63 8.39
N SER A 82 -10.80 2.39 9.68
CA SER A 82 -12.07 1.92 10.25
C SER A 82 -13.09 3.04 10.44
N ASP A 83 -12.66 4.30 10.43
CA ASP A 83 -13.46 5.40 10.97
C ASP A 83 -14.47 5.96 9.94
N ARG A 84 -14.45 5.43 8.71
CA ARG A 84 -15.19 5.99 7.57
C ARG A 84 -16.40 5.18 7.07
N LEU A 85 -16.93 4.30 7.93
CA LEU A 85 -18.26 3.68 7.75
C LEU A 85 -19.43 4.70 7.87
N ALA A 86 -19.16 5.95 8.25
CA ALA A 86 -20.19 6.95 8.53
C ALA A 86 -20.79 7.65 7.30
N PHE A 87 -20.24 7.47 6.10
CA PHE A 87 -20.79 8.06 4.87
C PHE A 87 -21.57 7.03 4.03
N GLU A 88 -22.91 7.11 4.16
CA GLU A 88 -23.93 6.74 3.18
C GLU A 88 -23.95 5.27 2.69
N CYS A 89 -24.73 4.46 3.42
CA CYS A 89 -25.29 3.17 3.04
C CYS A 89 -25.85 3.12 1.60
N LYS A 90 -25.04 2.74 0.63
CA LYS A 90 -25.47 2.02 -0.58
C LYS A 90 -24.42 0.97 -0.95
N LYS A 91 -24.57 -0.22 -0.33
CA LYS A 91 -23.95 -1.51 -0.65
C LYS A 91 -22.85 -1.48 -1.73
N ARG A 92 -21.64 -1.06 -1.37
CA ARG A 92 -20.45 -1.49 -2.09
C ARG A 92 -19.38 -1.94 -1.12
N THR A 93 -18.79 -3.08 -1.44
CA THR A 93 -17.96 -3.87 -0.55
C THR A 93 -16.67 -3.14 -0.24
N GLU A 94 -16.52 -2.75 1.02
CA GLU A 94 -15.30 -2.22 1.58
C GLU A 94 -14.57 -3.35 2.30
N PHE A 95 -13.32 -3.54 1.95
CA PHE A 95 -12.50 -4.60 2.52
C PHE A 95 -11.35 -3.98 3.31
N SER A 96 -11.18 -4.46 4.54
CA SER A 96 -9.88 -4.36 5.21
C SER A 96 -8.82 -4.99 4.31
N VAL A 97 -7.64 -4.36 4.25
CA VAL A 97 -6.46 -4.88 3.56
C VAL A 97 -6.22 -6.36 3.91
N GLN A 98 -6.28 -6.72 5.20
CA GLN A 98 -6.07 -8.08 5.66
C GLN A 98 -7.13 -9.07 5.14
N SER A 99 -8.40 -8.66 5.15
CA SER A 99 -9.51 -9.46 4.62
C SER A 99 -9.38 -9.67 3.12
N PHE A 100 -8.98 -8.63 2.39
CA PHE A 100 -8.74 -8.71 0.96
C PHE A 100 -7.59 -9.66 0.62
N TYR A 101 -6.45 -9.57 1.33
CA TYR A 101 -5.32 -10.50 1.13
C TYR A 101 -5.70 -11.96 1.34
N SER A 102 -6.58 -12.24 2.30
CA SER A 102 -7.05 -13.61 2.56
C SER A 102 -7.92 -14.15 1.41
N LEU A 103 -8.70 -13.29 0.74
CA LEU A 103 -9.49 -13.62 -0.44
C LEU A 103 -8.63 -13.79 -1.70
N CYS A 104 -7.58 -12.97 -1.84
CA CYS A 104 -6.68 -12.99 -3.00
C CYS A 104 -5.58 -14.03 -2.91
N LYS A 105 -5.53 -14.88 -1.87
CA LYS A 105 -4.58 -15.99 -1.86
C LYS A 105 -4.86 -16.87 -3.08
N PRO A 106 -3.91 -17.00 -4.02
CA PRO A 106 -4.10 -17.88 -5.15
C PRO A 106 -4.33 -19.27 -4.60
N ASN A 107 -5.38 -19.94 -5.09
CA ASN A 107 -5.50 -21.38 -4.95
C ASN A 107 -4.14 -21.97 -5.36
N GLN A 108 -3.44 -22.64 -4.43
CA GLN A 108 -2.14 -23.28 -4.70
C GLN A 108 -2.25 -24.40 -5.78
N ALA A 109 -3.41 -24.59 -6.39
CA ALA A 109 -3.71 -25.59 -7.40
C ALA A 109 -3.32 -25.21 -8.85
N ALA A 110 -2.78 -24.02 -9.13
CA ALA A 110 -2.45 -23.59 -10.50
C ALA A 110 -0.94 -23.47 -10.83
N ALA A 111 -0.04 -23.89 -9.94
CA ALA A 111 1.39 -24.00 -10.24
C ALA A 111 1.69 -25.40 -10.80
N GLY A 112 1.17 -25.71 -11.99
CA GLY A 112 1.33 -27.02 -12.59
C GLY A 112 0.99 -27.03 -14.07
N LYS A 113 1.94 -26.55 -14.89
CA LYS A 113 2.25 -27.03 -16.26
C LYS A 113 3.42 -26.21 -16.80
N GLU A 114 4.63 -26.63 -16.42
CA GLU A 114 5.84 -26.29 -17.16
C GLU A 114 5.70 -26.88 -18.58
N VAL A 115 5.45 -26.01 -19.56
CA VAL A 115 5.49 -26.41 -20.97
C VAL A 115 6.96 -26.68 -21.30
N GLN A 116 7.33 -27.95 -21.35
CA GLN A 116 8.60 -28.39 -21.93
C GLN A 116 8.64 -27.91 -23.39
N LYS A 117 9.33 -26.79 -23.64
CA LYS A 117 9.72 -26.39 -24.99
C LYS A 117 10.83 -27.32 -25.45
N ASN A 118 10.44 -28.39 -26.13
CA ASN A 118 11.37 -29.30 -26.77
C ASN A 118 12.02 -28.59 -27.97
N SER A 119 13.10 -27.84 -27.73
CA SER A 119 13.87 -27.20 -28.81
C SER A 119 14.78 -28.23 -29.47
N LYS A 120 14.26 -28.97 -30.46
CA LYS A 120 15.14 -29.59 -31.46
C LYS A 120 15.65 -28.47 -32.37
N ARG A 121 16.88 -28.00 -32.15
CA ARG A 121 17.57 -27.14 -33.13
C ARG A 121 17.85 -27.96 -34.39
N PRO A 122 17.59 -27.46 -35.61
CA PRO A 122 18.09 -28.09 -36.83
C PRO A 122 19.61 -27.95 -36.85
N GLN A 123 20.34 -29.06 -36.97
CA GLN A 123 21.77 -29.03 -37.28
C GLN A 123 21.94 -28.69 -38.76
N THR A 124 22.55 -27.55 -39.06
CA THR A 124 23.03 -27.22 -40.40
C THR A 124 24.43 -27.78 -40.56
N ASN A 125 24.62 -28.76 -41.47
CA ASN A 125 25.94 -29.26 -41.84
C ASN A 125 26.69 -28.20 -42.67
N PRO A 126 27.93 -27.84 -42.32
CA PRO A 126 28.81 -27.12 -43.24
C PRO A 126 29.44 -28.09 -44.26
N ARG A 127 29.70 -27.58 -45.47
CA ARG A 127 30.49 -28.25 -46.53
C ARG A 127 31.95 -28.33 -46.16
#